data_AF-A0AA50P9X9-F1
#
_entry.id   AF-A0AA50P9X9-F1
#
_cell.length_a   1.000
_cell.length_b   1.000
_cell.length_c   1.000
_cell.angle_alpha   90.00
_cell.angle_beta   90.00
_cell.angle_gamma   90.00
#
_symmetry.space_group_name_H-M   'P 1'
#
loop_
_entity.id
_entity.type
_entity.pdbx_description
1 polymer ?
#
loop_
_entity_poly.entity_id
_entity_poly.type
_entity_poly.pdbx_seq_one_letter_code
_entity_poly.pdbx_strand_id
1 'polypeptide(L)'
;MAKVHITNVVVLDNPSPFLNPFQFELTFECIEELKEDLEWKMIYVGSAETEEHDQVLDTIYVGPIPEGRHMFVFQAPSPDVTRIPENDALGVTVVL
;
A
#
# COMPACT_ATOMS: atom_id res chain seq x y z
N MET A 1 -14.74 -1.46 19.24
CA MET A 1 -14.15 -2.34 18.21
C MET A 1 -13.86 -1.48 16.99
N ALA A 2 -12.87 -1.82 16.17
CA ALA A 2 -12.66 -1.13 14.89
C ALA A 2 -13.88 -1.38 13.98
N LYS A 3 -14.20 -0.43 13.10
CA LYS A 3 -15.34 -0.56 12.16
C LYS A 3 -14.95 -1.24 10.85
N VAL A 4 -13.66 -1.28 10.57
CA VAL A 4 -13.07 -1.84 9.35
C VAL A 4 -12.04 -2.88 9.74
N HIS A 5 -12.06 -4.02 9.07
CA HIS A 5 -11.12 -5.10 9.24
C HIS A 5 -10.59 -5.56 7.89
N ILE A 6 -9.28 -5.49 7.68
CA ILE A 6 -8.65 -6.11 6.51
C ILE A 6 -8.70 -7.63 6.70
N THR A 7 -9.29 -8.34 5.73
CA THR A 7 -9.47 -9.79 5.79
C THR A 7 -8.52 -10.53 4.85
N ASN A 8 -8.04 -9.89 3.77
CA ASN A 8 -7.06 -10.48 2.89
C ASN A 8 -6.24 -9.40 2.14
N VAL A 9 -5.00 -9.73 1.83
CA VAL A 9 -4.10 -8.94 0.97
C VAL A 9 -3.39 -9.92 0.03
N VAL A 10 -3.64 -9.79 -1.27
CA VAL A 10 -2.97 -10.60 -2.30
C VAL A 10 -1.98 -9.73 -3.04
N VAL A 11 -0.71 -10.14 -3.06
CA VAL A 11 0.33 -9.48 -3.85
C VAL A 11 0.27 -10.00 -5.28
N LEU A 12 -0.08 -9.12 -6.22
CA LEU A 12 -0.18 -9.44 -7.64
C LEU A 12 1.15 -9.15 -8.35
N ASP A 13 1.36 -9.75 -9.52
CA ASP A 13 2.56 -9.58 -10.36
C ASP A 13 3.89 -9.72 -9.57
N ASN A 14 4.01 -10.80 -8.80
CA ASN A 14 5.17 -11.08 -7.95
C ASN A 14 5.75 -12.48 -8.23
N PRO A 15 7.05 -12.62 -8.60
CA PRO A 15 8.06 -11.56 -8.74
C PRO A 15 7.93 -10.74 -10.03
N SER A 16 8.42 -9.50 -10.01
CA SER A 16 8.42 -8.57 -11.15
C SER A 16 9.68 -7.68 -11.20
N PRO A 17 9.97 -7.01 -12.33
CA PRO A 17 11.01 -5.98 -12.41
C PRO A 17 10.78 -4.83 -11.42
N PHE A 18 11.85 -4.25 -10.87
CA PHE A 18 11.77 -3.17 -9.88
C PHE A 18 10.93 -1.95 -10.33
N LEU A 19 10.96 -1.64 -11.63
CA LEU A 19 10.24 -0.50 -12.20
C LEU A 19 8.78 -0.82 -12.54
N ASN A 20 8.31 -2.05 -12.28
CA ASN A 20 6.89 -2.36 -12.40
C ASN A 20 6.10 -1.69 -11.27
N PRO A 21 4.83 -1.34 -11.51
CA PRO A 21 3.93 -0.90 -10.45
C PRO A 21 3.71 -2.00 -9.41
N PHE A 22 3.64 -1.62 -8.14
CA PHE A 22 3.12 -2.48 -7.08
C PHE A 22 1.62 -2.67 -7.26
N GLN A 23 1.13 -3.88 -7.01
CA GLN A 23 -0.29 -4.22 -7.14
C GLN A 23 -0.73 -5.11 -5.97
N PHE A 24 -1.67 -4.62 -5.17
CA PHE A 24 -2.28 -5.35 -4.07
C PHE A 24 -3.77 -5.47 -4.28
N GLU A 25 -4.31 -6.69 -4.30
CA GLU A 25 -5.75 -6.90 -4.15
C GLU A 25 -6.08 -6.92 -2.66
N LEU A 26 -6.79 -5.90 -2.21
CA LEU A 26 -7.18 -5.72 -0.82
C LEU A 26 -8.61 -6.17 -0.64
N THR A 27 -8.86 -6.99 0.38
CA THR A 27 -10.21 -7.32 0.84
C THR A 27 -10.38 -6.84 2.28
N PHE A 28 -11.45 -6.12 2.55
CA PHE A 28 -11.79 -5.68 3.91
C PHE A 28 -13.29 -5.80 4.17
N GLU A 29 -13.65 -5.87 5.45
CA GLU A 29 -15.02 -5.90 5.93
C GLU A 29 -15.31 -4.63 6.74
N CYS A 30 -16.44 -4.00 6.44
CA CYS A 30 -16.96 -2.84 7.15
C CYS A 30 -18.19 -3.26 7.95
N ILE A 31 -18.16 -3.09 9.27
CA ILE A 31 -19.21 -3.55 10.19
C ILE A 31 -20.42 -2.59 10.22
N GLU A 32 -20.22 -1.33 9.86
CA GLU A 32 -21.28 -0.33 9.72
C GLU A 32 -20.89 0.68 8.64
N GLU A 33 -21.87 1.40 8.10
CA GLU A 33 -21.62 2.41 7.05
C GLU A 33 -20.67 3.52 7.52
N LEU A 34 -19.64 3.79 6.71
CA LEU A 34 -18.77 4.96 6.87
C LEU A 34 -19.18 6.04 5.87
N LYS A 35 -19.52 7.21 6.41
CA LYS A 35 -19.84 8.40 5.62
C LYS A 35 -18.60 9.11 5.07
N GLU A 36 -17.46 8.89 5.71
CA GLU A 36 -16.17 9.45 5.33
C GLU A 36 -15.36 8.40 4.56
N ASP A 37 -14.43 8.90 3.75
CA ASP A 37 -13.56 8.04 2.93
C ASP A 37 -12.46 7.42 3.79
N LEU A 38 -12.11 6.18 3.47
CA LEU A 38 -10.88 5.55 3.95
C LEU A 38 -9.71 6.03 3.09
N GLU A 39 -8.68 6.57 3.74
CA GLU A 39 -7.41 6.89 3.10
C GLU A 39 -6.51 5.64 3.11
N TRP A 40 -6.09 5.20 1.93
CA TRP A 40 -5.12 4.12 1.75
C TRP A 40 -3.83 4.72 1.20
N LYS A 41 -2.71 4.36 1.82
CA LYS A 41 -1.37 4.80 1.41
C LYS A 41 -0.50 3.58 1.20
N MET A 42 0.31 3.64 0.15
CA MET A 42 1.38 2.67 -0.07
C MET A 42 2.72 3.36 0.15
N ILE A 43 3.52 2.86 1.08
CA ILE A 43 4.76 3.51 1.49
C ILE A 43 5.93 2.55 1.28
N TYR A 44 6.88 2.94 0.46
CA TYR A 44 8.12 2.20 0.28
C TYR A 44 9.19 2.71 1.24
N VAL A 45 9.79 1.81 2.02
CA VAL A 45 10.88 2.13 2.94
C VAL A 45 12.18 2.20 2.14
N GLY A 46 12.71 3.42 1.99
CA GLY A 46 13.91 3.65 1.19
C GLY A 46 15.21 3.25 1.91
N SER A 47 15.22 3.26 3.25
CA SER A 47 16.34 2.82 4.07
C SER A 47 15.83 2.26 5.39
N ALA A 48 16.46 1.20 5.90
CA ALA A 48 16.09 0.63 7.20
C ALA A 48 16.55 1.49 8.39
N GLU A 49 17.44 2.46 8.17
CA GLU A 49 18.04 3.27 9.23
C GLU A 49 17.24 4.53 9.55
N THR A 50 16.43 5.03 8.61
CA THR A 50 15.71 6.30 8.75
C THR A 50 14.47 6.37 7.86
N GLU A 51 13.42 6.99 8.39
CA GLU A 51 12.17 7.28 7.69
C GLU A 51 12.31 8.44 6.68
N GLU A 52 13.45 9.18 6.67
CA GLU A 52 13.68 10.28 5.73
C GLU A 52 13.68 9.83 4.25
N HIS A 53 13.96 8.54 4.01
CA HIS A 53 13.94 7.92 2.70
C HIS A 53 12.60 7.27 2.33
N ASP A 54 11.60 7.35 3.20
CA ASP A 54 10.28 6.79 2.93
C ASP A 54 9.60 7.54 1.77
N GLN A 55 8.94 6.75 0.94
CA GLN A 55 8.27 7.25 -0.25
C GLN A 55 6.83 6.80 -0.24
N VAL A 56 5.92 7.76 -0.08
CA VAL A 56 4.49 7.54 -0.37
C VAL A 56 4.37 7.40 -1.88
N LEU A 57 4.14 6.17 -2.34
CA LEU A 57 4.03 5.83 -3.76
C LEU A 57 2.70 6.29 -4.34
N ASP A 58 1.62 6.11 -3.57
CA ASP A 58 0.30 6.64 -3.90
C ASP A 58 -0.56 6.80 -2.63
N THR A 59 -1.58 7.66 -2.73
CA THR A 59 -2.62 7.85 -1.72
C THR A 59 -3.97 7.89 -2.41
N ILE A 60 -4.86 6.98 -2.05
CA ILE A 60 -6.22 6.95 -2.58
C ILE A 60 -7.25 7.09 -1.45
N TYR A 61 -8.42 7.59 -1.81
CA TYR A 61 -9.57 7.75 -0.93
C TYR A 61 -10.69 6.86 -1.44
N VAL A 62 -11.21 5.98 -0.59
CA VAL A 62 -12.30 5.06 -0.93
C VAL A 62 -13.48 5.34 -0.01
N GLY A 63 -14.56 5.89 -0.56
CA GLY A 63 -15.80 6.10 0.17
C GLY A 63 -16.91 6.77 -0.65
N PRO A 64 -18.10 6.95 -0.05
CA PRO A 64 -18.50 6.38 1.24
C PRO A 64 -18.54 4.84 1.21
N ILE A 65 -18.37 4.18 2.37
CA ILE A 65 -18.25 2.72 2.47
C ILE A 65 -19.50 2.12 3.12
N PRO A 66 -20.34 1.38 2.36
CA PRO A 66 -21.46 0.64 2.94
C PRO A 66 -20.99 -0.47 3.90
N GLU A 67 -21.89 -0.93 4.78
CA GLU A 67 -21.67 -2.16 5.54
C GLU A 67 -21.49 -3.36 4.59
N GLY A 68 -20.56 -4.25 4.92
CA GLY A 68 -20.31 -5.49 4.19
C GLY A 68 -18.85 -5.69 3.80
N ARG A 69 -18.62 -6.65 2.90
CA ARG A 69 -17.30 -7.03 2.42
C ARG A 69 -17.00 -6.34 1.10
N HIS A 70 -15.84 -5.70 1.03
CA HIS A 70 -15.37 -4.95 -0.12
C HIS A 70 -14.03 -5.50 -0.61
N MET A 71 -13.77 -5.32 -1.90
CA MET A 71 -12.52 -5.70 -2.53
C MET A 71 -12.17 -4.69 -3.61
N PHE A 72 -10.90 -4.31 -3.69
CA PHE A 72 -10.38 -3.51 -4.79
C PHE A 72 -8.88 -3.79 -5.01
N VAL A 73 -8.37 -3.43 -6.18
CA VAL A 73 -6.94 -3.48 -6.49
C VAL A 73 -6.35 -2.09 -6.25
N PHE A 74 -5.37 -2.01 -5.35
CA PHE A 74 -4.55 -0.83 -5.13
C PHE A 74 -3.24 -0.96 -5.90
N GLN A 75 -3.04 -0.09 -6.89
CA GLN A 75 -1.84 -0.04 -7.70
C GLN A 75 -1.11 1.28 -7.51
N ALA A 76 0.22 1.24 -7.32
CA ALA A 76 1.06 2.43 -7.21
C ALA A 76 2.33 2.27 -8.09
N PRO A 77 2.92 3.38 -8.59
CA PRO A 77 4.17 3.31 -9.33
C PRO A 77 5.33 2.80 -8.47
N SER A 78 6.43 2.38 -9.09
CA SER A 78 7.67 2.05 -8.39
C SER A 78 8.23 3.28 -7.65
N PRO A 79 9.01 3.09 -6.56
CA PRO A 79 9.70 4.19 -5.88
C PRO A 79 10.68 4.93 -6.81
N ASP A 80 10.99 6.17 -6.46
CA ASP A 80 12.06 6.93 -7.09
C ASP A 80 13.41 6.39 -6.64
N VAL A 81 14.12 5.75 -7.57
CA VAL A 81 15.44 5.14 -7.35
C VAL A 81 16.46 6.17 -6.87
N THR A 82 16.33 7.43 -7.28
CA THR A 82 17.30 8.48 -6.91
C THR A 82 17.23 8.88 -5.43
N ARG A 83 16.15 8.49 -4.74
CA ARG A 83 15.93 8.73 -3.31
C ARG A 83 16.33 7.55 -2.43
N ILE A 84 16.76 6.44 -3.02
CA ILE A 84 17.20 5.23 -2.32
C ILE A 84 18.73 5.28 -2.15
N PRO A 85 19.27 5.18 -0.92
CA PRO A 85 20.71 5.08 -0.71
C PRO A 85 21.29 3.86 -1.45
N GLU A 86 22.47 4.01 -2.05
CA GLU A 86 23.09 2.92 -2.85
C GLU A 86 23.30 1.63 -2.06
N ASN A 87 23.62 1.75 -0.77
CA ASN A 87 23.81 0.60 0.12
C ASN A 87 22.50 -0.14 0.43
N ASP A 88 21.35 0.53 0.29
CA ASP A 88 20.01 -0.02 0.53
C ASP A 88 19.30 -0.43 -0.77
N ALA A 89 19.87 -0.09 -1.94
CA ALA A 89 19.26 -0.37 -3.24
C ALA A 89 19.22 -1.86 -3.59
N LEU A 90 20.15 -2.66 -3.06
CA LEU A 90 20.21 -4.10 -3.24
C LEU A 90 20.06 -4.81 -1.90
N GLY A 91 19.04 -5.65 -1.79
CA GLY A 91 18.79 -6.41 -0.58
C GLY A 91 17.31 -6.51 -0.26
N VAL A 92 17.00 -6.57 1.02
CA VAL A 92 15.63 -6.64 1.54
C VAL A 92 15.22 -5.27 2.02
N THR A 93 14.00 -4.86 1.68
CA THR A 93 13.32 -3.71 2.26
C THR A 93 11.84 -4.04 2.50
N VAL A 94 11.05 -3.05 2.90
CA VAL A 94 9.63 -3.17 3.26
C VAL A 94 8.79 -2.21 2.43
N VAL A 95 7.58 -2.65 2.09
CA VAL A 95 6.47 -1.80 1.64
C VAL A 95 5.33 -1.91 2.65
N LEU A 96 4.75 -0.79 3.03
CA LEU A 96 3.67 -0.64 4.01
C LEU A 96 2.36 -0.26 3.32
#